data_AF-A0A1R4HRW0-F1
#
_entry.id   AF-A0A1R4HRW0-F1
#
_cell.length_a   1.000
_cell.length_b   1.000
_cell.length_c   1.000
_cell.angle_alpha   90.00
_cell.angle_beta   90.00
_cell.angle_gamma   90.00
#
_symmetry.space_group_name_H-M   'P 1'
#
loop_
_entity.id
_entity.type
_entity.pdbx_description
1 polymer ?
#
loop_
_entity_poly.entity_id
_entity_poly.type
_entity_poly.pdbx_seq_one_letter_code
_entity_poly.pdbx_strand_id
1 'polypeptide(L)'
;METLTRLRTVAAGITGLELQAEIHAPDGTIIARVDLLERRSRTILEYDGEQHRLDRRQYLRDVDRLDRLRDAGWRVLRVHAEQVLGPGNPVGALLLPHLEHPPQRVPAALAHLLEERWHVPTIRAC
;
A
#
# COMPACT_ATOMS: atom_id res chain seq x y z
N MET A 1 6.52 5.30 -6.35
CA MET A 1 6.62 4.09 -5.49
C MET A 1 5.29 3.36 -5.39
N GLU A 2 4.17 4.07 -5.27
CA GLU A 2 2.81 3.49 -5.31
C GLU A 2 2.57 2.47 -6.45
N THR A 3 2.99 2.78 -7.68
CA THR A 3 2.87 1.85 -8.82
C THR A 3 3.59 0.52 -8.57
N LEU A 4 4.81 0.56 -8.00
CA LEU A 4 5.57 -0.64 -7.69
C LEU A 4 4.93 -1.41 -6.54
N THR A 5 4.41 -0.72 -5.53
CA THR A 5 3.63 -1.34 -4.45
C THR A 5 2.43 -2.11 -5.02
N ARG A 6 1.69 -1.50 -5.95
CA ARG A 6 0.57 -2.16 -6.64
C ARG A 6 1.02 -3.37 -7.47
N LEU A 7 2.15 -3.28 -8.17
CA LEU A 7 2.67 -4.43 -8.91
C LEU A 7 3.05 -5.58 -7.98
N ARG A 8 3.60 -5.28 -6.78
CA ARG A 8 3.85 -6.30 -5.77
C ARG A 8 2.58 -6.97 -5.25
N THR A 9 1.49 -6.22 -5.05
CA THR A 9 0.20 -6.84 -4.66
C THR A 9 -0.34 -7.74 -5.78
N VAL A 10 -0.27 -7.29 -7.04
CA VAL A 10 -0.68 -8.10 -8.20
C VAL A 10 0.16 -9.36 -8.33
N ALA A 11 1.48 -9.30 -8.11
CA ALA A 11 2.37 -10.46 -8.12
C ALA A 11 2.04 -11.48 -7.01
N ALA A 12 1.33 -11.08 -5.95
CA ALA A 12 0.81 -11.99 -4.94
C ALA A 12 -0.62 -12.49 -5.25
N GLY A 13 -1.16 -12.18 -6.43
CA GLY A 13 -2.53 -12.51 -6.81
C GLY A 13 -3.59 -11.60 -6.17
N ILE A 14 -3.18 -10.46 -5.60
CA ILE A 14 -4.09 -9.51 -4.96
C ILE A 14 -4.45 -8.44 -5.98
N THR A 15 -5.67 -8.55 -6.51
CA THR A 15 -6.24 -7.65 -7.53
C THR A 15 -7.47 -6.96 -6.99
N GLY A 16 -7.92 -5.90 -7.66
CA GLY A 16 -9.17 -5.19 -7.30
C GLY A 16 -9.05 -4.23 -6.11
N LEU A 17 -7.83 -3.92 -5.65
CA LEU A 17 -7.63 -2.84 -4.69
C LEU A 17 -8.05 -1.50 -5.31
N GLU A 18 -8.82 -0.72 -4.58
CA GLU A 18 -9.18 0.64 -4.95
C GLU A 18 -7.95 1.55 -4.75
N LEU A 19 -7.66 2.39 -5.74
CA LEU A 19 -6.48 3.26 -5.72
C LEU A 19 -6.88 4.66 -5.30
N GLN A 20 -6.05 5.34 -4.51
CA GLN A 20 -6.29 6.72 -4.08
C GLN A 20 -7.70 6.91 -3.53
N ALA A 21 -8.20 5.91 -2.79
CA ALA A 21 -9.58 5.85 -2.33
C ALA A 21 -9.81 6.79 -1.14
N GLU A 22 -10.96 7.44 -1.11
CA GLU A 22 -11.37 8.25 0.04
C GLU A 22 -12.11 7.41 1.07
N ILE A 23 -11.74 7.63 2.33
CA ILE A 23 -12.40 7.06 3.50
C ILE A 23 -13.20 8.17 4.17
N HIS A 24 -14.49 7.93 4.34
CA HIS A 24 -15.41 8.89 4.97
C HIS A 24 -15.81 8.42 6.36
N ALA A 25 -16.00 9.38 7.26
CA ALA A 25 -16.66 9.19 8.54
C ALA A 25 -18.19 9.03 8.34
N PRO A 26 -18.94 8.57 9.35
CA PRO A 26 -20.40 8.39 9.24
C PRO A 26 -21.17 9.68 8.90
N ASP A 27 -20.61 10.85 9.23
CA ASP A 27 -21.16 12.16 8.93
C ASP A 27 -20.83 12.67 7.50
N GLY A 28 -20.12 11.85 6.70
CA GLY A 28 -19.70 12.16 5.34
C GLY A 28 -18.35 12.87 5.25
N THR A 29 -17.75 13.28 6.36
CA THR A 29 -16.47 13.98 6.38
C THR A 29 -15.35 13.06 5.92
N ILE A 30 -14.45 13.53 5.04
CA ILE A 30 -13.27 12.78 4.63
C ILE A 30 -12.32 12.62 5.82
N ILE A 31 -11.97 11.38 6.13
CA ILE A 31 -10.94 11.03 7.10
C ILE A 31 -9.57 11.10 6.43
N ALA A 32 -9.42 10.40 5.30
CA ALA A 32 -8.17 10.35 4.54
C ALA A 32 -8.43 9.89 3.10
N ARG A 33 -7.49 10.23 2.21
CA ARG A 33 -7.27 9.52 0.95
C ARG A 33 -6.09 8.55 1.15
N VAL A 34 -6.23 7.32 0.68
CA VAL A 34 -5.28 6.23 0.92
C VAL A 34 -4.77 5.61 -0.38
N ASP A 35 -3.52 5.14 -0.40
CA ASP A 35 -2.89 4.64 -1.63
C ASP A 35 -3.62 3.44 -2.23
N LEU A 36 -3.78 2.38 -1.44
CA LEU A 36 -4.41 1.13 -1.84
C LEU A 36 -5.41 0.67 -0.78
N LEU A 37 -6.63 0.38 -1.20
CA LEU A 37 -7.72 -0.01 -0.32
C LEU A 37 -8.29 -1.37 -0.71
N GLU A 38 -8.29 -2.29 0.24
CA GLU A 38 -9.18 -3.44 0.25
C GLU A 38 -10.40 -3.08 1.12
N ARG A 39 -11.57 -2.95 0.47
CA ARG A 39 -12.78 -2.46 1.14
C ARG A 39 -13.50 -3.53 1.97
N ARG A 40 -13.47 -4.81 1.59
CA ARG A 40 -14.27 -5.87 2.26
C ARG A 40 -13.75 -6.13 3.68
N SER A 41 -12.45 -6.34 3.80
CA SER A 41 -11.68 -6.55 5.02
C SER A 41 -11.32 -5.28 5.80
N ARG A 42 -11.70 -4.11 5.28
CA ARG A 42 -11.32 -2.78 5.80
C ARG A 42 -9.81 -2.62 5.98
N THR A 43 -9.04 -3.04 4.99
CA THR A 43 -7.57 -3.01 5.04
C THR A 43 -7.01 -1.99 4.05
N ILE A 44 -6.16 -1.11 4.56
CA ILE A 44 -5.45 -0.07 3.83
C ILE A 44 -3.98 -0.47 3.73
N LEU A 45 -3.37 -0.28 2.57
CA LEU A 45 -1.94 -0.46 2.34
C LEU A 45 -1.35 0.87 1.86
N GLU A 46 -0.59 1.55 2.72
CA GLU A 46 0.07 2.83 2.42
C GLU A 46 1.55 2.61 2.12
N TYR A 47 2.06 3.31 1.11
CA TYR A 47 3.49 3.45 0.93
C TYR A 47 4.02 4.60 1.82
N ASP A 48 4.92 4.28 2.74
CA ASP A 48 5.53 5.26 3.65
C ASP A 48 6.93 5.63 3.14
N GLY A 49 7.01 6.75 2.43
CA GLY A 49 8.25 7.31 1.92
C GLY A 49 9.05 8.03 3.00
N GLU A 50 10.37 7.82 3.04
CA GLU A 50 11.25 8.38 4.08
C GLU A 50 11.22 9.92 4.21
N GLN A 51 10.77 10.62 3.16
CA GLN A 51 10.69 12.09 3.11
C GLN A 51 9.79 12.69 4.21
N HIS A 52 8.86 11.92 4.78
CA HIS A 52 7.95 12.40 5.83
C HIS A 52 8.64 12.64 7.17
N ARG A 53 9.83 12.08 7.40
CA ARG A 53 10.52 12.13 8.70
C ARG A 53 11.21 13.46 8.99
N LEU A 54 11.46 14.29 7.98
CA LEU A 54 12.22 15.54 8.12
C LEU A 54 11.35 16.75 8.53
N ASP A 55 10.03 16.66 8.44
CA ASP A 55 9.09 17.71 8.86
C ASP A 55 8.21 17.24 10.03
N ARG A 56 8.45 17.82 11.23
CA ARG A 56 7.69 17.53 12.44
C ARG A 56 6.18 17.80 12.29
N ARG A 57 5.79 18.83 11.53
CA ARG A 57 4.36 19.15 11.30
C ARG A 57 3.70 18.14 10.39
N GLN A 58 4.42 17.64 9.39
CA GLN A 58 3.93 16.56 8.52
C GLN A 58 3.79 15.26 9.31
N TYR A 59 4.81 14.90 10.10
CA TYR A 59 4.79 13.73 10.98
C TYR A 59 3.57 13.73 11.92
N LEU A 60 3.31 14.84 12.61
CA LEU A 60 2.17 14.92 13.53
C LEU A 60 0.82 14.79 12.81
N ARG A 61 0.70 15.36 11.60
CA ARG A 61 -0.50 15.20 10.76
C ARG A 61 -0.70 13.76 10.29
N ASP A 62 0.38 13.07 9.95
CA ASP A 62 0.31 11.66 9.58
C ASP A 62 -0.07 10.77 10.76
N VAL A 63 0.44 11.05 11.97
CA VAL A 63 0.02 10.33 13.20
C VAL A 63 -1.48 10.51 13.44
N ASP A 64 -1.98 11.75 13.47
CA ASP A 64 -3.40 12.04 13.66
C ASP A 64 -4.29 11.37 12.61
N ARG A 65 -3.88 11.43 11.33
CA ARG A 65 -4.58 10.77 10.22
C ARG A 65 -4.67 9.25 10.43
N LEU A 66 -3.57 8.62 10.85
CA LEU A 66 -3.54 7.18 11.10
C LEU A 66 -4.41 6.78 12.29
N ASP A 67 -4.44 7.59 13.35
CA ASP A 67 -5.28 7.35 14.52
C ASP A 67 -6.76 7.46 14.17
N ARG A 68 -7.16 8.49 13.40
CA ARG A 68 -8.55 8.61 12.91
C ARG A 68 -9.00 7.43 12.04
N LEU A 69 -8.11 6.88 11.21
CA LEU A 69 -8.39 5.68 10.43
C LEU A 69 -8.61 4.45 11.33
N ARG A 70 -7.75 4.28 12.36
CA ARG A 70 -7.86 3.18 13.33
C ARG A 70 -9.15 3.29 14.16
N ASP A 71 -9.48 4.48 14.62
CA ASP A 71 -10.71 4.74 15.38
C ASP A 71 -11.96 4.46 14.53
N ALA A 72 -11.88 4.70 13.22
CA ALA A 72 -12.91 4.32 12.25
C ALA A 72 -12.87 2.82 11.88
N GLY A 73 -12.09 2.00 12.59
CA GLY A 73 -12.04 0.54 12.42
C GLY A 73 -11.30 0.08 11.17
N TRP A 74 -10.42 0.89 10.60
CA TRP A 74 -9.58 0.50 9.48
C TRP A 74 -8.23 -0.05 9.94
N ARG A 75 -7.78 -1.12 9.28
CA ARG A 75 -6.43 -1.67 9.45
C ARG A 75 -5.49 -0.96 8.48
N VAL A 76 -4.51 -0.25 8.99
CA VAL A 76 -3.48 0.39 8.15
C VAL A 76 -2.18 -0.41 8.18
N LEU A 77 -1.82 -0.96 7.03
CA LEU A 77 -0.54 -1.61 6.75
C LEU A 77 0.36 -0.60 6.05
N ARG A 78 1.62 -0.53 6.47
CA ARG A 78 2.62 0.35 5.84
C ARG A 78 3.72 -0.46 5.20
N VAL A 79 4.16 -0.01 4.03
CA VAL A 79 5.30 -0.60 3.33
C VAL A 79 6.31 0.48 2.96
N HIS A 80 7.58 0.15 3.14
CA HIS A 80 8.70 1.03 2.81
C HIS A 80 9.43 0.57 1.54
N ALA A 81 10.34 1.40 1.04
CA ALA A 81 11.10 1.13 -0.18
C ALA A 81 11.82 -0.22 -0.13
N GLU A 82 12.35 -0.62 1.01
CA GLU A 82 13.07 -1.89 1.23
C GLU A 82 12.16 -3.09 0.99
N GLN A 83 10.89 -3.01 1.39
CA GLN A 83 9.90 -4.07 1.17
C GLN A 83 9.43 -4.09 -0.29
N VAL A 84 9.31 -2.92 -0.92
CA VAL A 84 8.83 -2.80 -2.30
C VAL A 84 9.92 -3.20 -3.31
N LEU A 85 11.18 -2.87 -3.05
CA LEU A 85 12.32 -3.10 -3.96
C LEU A 85 13.13 -4.36 -3.60
N GLY A 86 12.99 -4.85 -2.38
CA GLY A 86 13.71 -6.02 -1.88
C GLY A 86 13.31 -7.35 -2.55
N PRO A 87 14.07 -8.42 -2.26
CA PRO A 87 13.78 -9.76 -2.78
C PRO A 87 12.47 -10.32 -2.21
N GLY A 88 11.92 -11.34 -2.90
CA GLY A 88 10.65 -11.96 -2.52
C GLY A 88 9.45 -11.04 -2.75
N ASN A 89 8.39 -11.19 -1.95
CA ASN A 89 7.22 -10.32 -2.02
C ASN A 89 6.65 -10.01 -0.61
N PRO A 90 7.39 -9.26 0.22
CA PRO A 90 6.95 -8.94 1.58
C PRO A 90 5.70 -8.04 1.60
N VAL A 91 5.46 -7.24 0.55
CA VAL A 91 4.22 -6.46 0.39
C VAL A 91 3.01 -7.38 0.28
N GLY A 92 3.09 -8.40 -0.60
CA GLY A 92 2.04 -9.41 -0.73
C GLY A 92 1.86 -10.23 0.54
N ALA A 93 2.96 -10.69 1.15
CA ALA A 93 2.92 -11.44 2.40
C ALA A 93 2.30 -10.66 3.56
N LEU A 94 2.45 -9.33 3.58
CA LEU A 94 1.84 -8.46 4.58
C LEU A 94 0.32 -8.34 4.39
N LEU A 95 -0.16 -8.25 3.15
CA LEU A 95 -1.58 -8.03 2.85
C LEU A 95 -2.40 -9.32 2.81
N LEU A 96 -1.84 -10.42 2.30
CA LEU A 96 -2.53 -11.71 2.12
C LEU A 96 -3.33 -12.21 3.34
N PRO A 97 -2.79 -12.17 4.59
CA PRO A 97 -3.51 -12.66 5.76
C PRO A 97 -4.79 -11.88 6.11
N HIS A 98 -4.98 -10.72 5.50
CA HIS A 98 -6.10 -9.82 5.77
C HIS A 98 -7.18 -9.86 4.69
N LEU A 99 -6.98 -10.61 3.60
CA LEU A 99 -7.99 -10.73 2.56
C LEU A 99 -9.13 -11.66 2.99
N GLU A 100 -10.35 -11.27 2.66
CA GLU A 100 -11.55 -12.11 2.84
C GLU A 100 -11.84 -13.01 1.63
N HIS A 101 -10.93 -13.02 0.65
CA HIS A 101 -11.01 -13.82 -0.56
C HIS A 101 -9.64 -14.44 -0.87
N PRO A 102 -9.59 -15.59 -1.54
CA PRO A 102 -8.33 -16.16 -1.97
C PRO A 102 -7.64 -15.26 -2.99
N PRO A 103 -6.30 -15.30 -3.07
CA PRO A 103 -5.57 -14.64 -4.14
C PRO A 103 -5.97 -15.24 -5.50
N GLN A 104 -6.06 -14.38 -6.50
CA GLN A 104 -6.38 -14.76 -7.87
C GLN A 104 -5.11 -15.19 -8.60
N ARG A 105 -5.23 -16.14 -9.54
CA ARG A 105 -4.12 -16.46 -10.43
C ARG A 105 -3.90 -15.30 -11.39
N VAL A 106 -2.66 -14.82 -11.47
CA VAL A 106 -2.25 -13.95 -12.58
C VAL A 106 -2.25 -14.79 -13.86
N PRO A 107 -2.91 -14.36 -14.95
CA PRO A 107 -2.87 -15.07 -16.21
C PRO A 107 -1.43 -15.28 -16.67
N ALA A 108 -1.09 -16.48 -17.17
CA ALA A 108 0.27 -16.80 -17.61
C ALA A 108 0.80 -15.81 -18.65
N ALA A 109 -0.08 -15.30 -19.52
CA ALA A 109 0.23 -14.28 -20.51
C ALA A 109 0.74 -12.96 -19.90
N LEU A 110 0.38 -12.64 -18.65
CA LEU A 110 0.80 -11.42 -17.94
C LEU A 110 1.87 -11.69 -16.87
N ALA A 111 2.14 -12.95 -16.53
CA ALA A 111 3.10 -13.32 -15.49
C ALA A 111 4.52 -12.78 -15.78
N HIS A 112 4.93 -12.81 -17.06
CA HIS A 112 6.24 -12.30 -17.48
C HIS A 112 6.46 -10.81 -17.16
N LEU A 113 5.39 -10.00 -17.15
CA LEU A 113 5.48 -8.56 -16.82
C LEU A 113 5.79 -8.30 -15.33
N LEU A 114 5.61 -9.30 -14.48
CA LEU A 114 5.89 -9.24 -13.04
C LEU A 114 7.26 -9.82 -12.69
N GLU A 115 7.87 -10.55 -13.62
CA GLU A 115 9.20 -11.17 -13.50
C GLU A 115 10.34 -10.22 -13.92
N GLU A 116 10.01 -9.11 -14.60
CA GLU A 116 10.99 -8.09 -14.96
C GLU A 116 11.65 -7.51 -13.69
N ARG A 117 12.99 -7.59 -13.64
CA ARG A 117 13.76 -7.01 -12.54
C ARG A 117 13.77 -5.49 -12.69
N TRP A 118 12.98 -4.81 -11.87
CA TRP A 118 12.95 -3.36 -11.78
C TRP A 118 14.29 -2.84 -11.22
N HIS A 119 15.21 -2.51 -12.12
CA HIS A 119 16.46 -1.84 -11.75
C HIS A 119 16.16 -0.37 -11.48
N VAL A 120 16.02 0.01 -10.21
CA VAL A 120 15.99 1.43 -9.83
C VAL A 120 17.45 1.90 -9.77
N PRO A 121 17.89 2.82 -10.65
CA PRO A 121 19.24 3.36 -10.53
C PRO A 121 19.36 4.05 -9.18
N THR A 122 20.43 3.75 -8.43
CA THR A 122 20.74 4.49 -7.20
C THR A 122 20.94 5.96 -7.58
N ILE A 123 19.95 6.81 -7.30
CA ILE A 123 20.13 8.26 -7.38
C ILE A 123 21.12 8.60 -6.27
N ARG A 124 22.38 8.83 -6.62
CA ARG A 124 23.34 9.47 -5.71
C ARG A 124 22.80 10.87 -5.44
N ALA A 125 22.42 11.14 -4.19
CA ALA A 125 22.24 12.51 -3.73
C ALA A 125 23.59 13.24 -3.91
N CYS A 126 23.58 14.31 -4.71
CA CYS A 126 24.69 15.24 -4.84
C CYS A 126 24.86 16.06 -3.57
#